data_AF-X1Q7J8-F1
#
_entry.id   AF-X1Q7J8-F1
#
_cell.length_a   1.000
_cell.length_b   1.000
_cell.length_c   1.000
_cell.angle_alpha   90.00
_cell.angle_beta   90.00
_cell.angle_gamma   90.00
#
_symmetry.space_group_name_H-M   'P 1'
#
loop_
_entity.id
_entity.type
_entity.pdbx_description
1 polymer ?
#
loop_
_entity_poly.entity_id
_entity_poly.type
_entity_poly.pdbx_seq_one_letter_code
_entity_poly.pdbx_strand_id
1 'polypeptide(L)'
;MPTVLAMADFDLPTRSASGFMLRYIAPRVEPVQLLGVLVRRLPFRLSAPQSDIIIGVGHGDVDVFTGQNEAVILEVGQYSPREVRGKVIKLLSCQCGVELGPNLVANGAASVLAYVADYVWVMDADLASTPWADEIAATSLMPVIDGLNALLDGKTAREALN
;
A
#
# COMPACT_ATOMS: atom_id res chain seq x y z
N MET A 1 5.22 15.28 -3.08
CA MET A 1 6.15 14.18 -3.40
C MET A 1 5.46 13.24 -4.38
N PRO A 2 5.97 13.05 -5.60
CA PRO A 2 5.46 12.04 -6.53
C PRO A 2 5.18 10.71 -5.82
N THR A 3 3.93 10.26 -5.86
CA THR A 3 3.50 9.07 -5.13
C THR A 3 2.78 8.11 -6.06
N VAL A 4 3.11 6.83 -5.96
CA VAL A 4 2.25 5.76 -6.49
C VAL A 4 1.31 5.33 -5.39
N LEU A 5 0.02 5.49 -5.61
CA LEU A 5 -1.02 4.92 -4.77
C LEU A 5 -1.69 3.76 -5.54
N ALA A 6 -1.43 2.54 -5.10
CA ALA A 6 -1.96 1.31 -5.67
C ALA A 6 -3.08 0.75 -4.80
N MET A 7 -4.31 0.72 -5.32
CA MET A 7 -5.54 0.39 -4.60
C MET A 7 -6.29 -0.77 -5.26
N ALA A 8 -5.97 -2.01 -4.88
CA ALA A 8 -6.76 -3.17 -5.29
C ALA A 8 -8.16 -3.11 -4.65
N ASP A 9 -9.20 -3.60 -5.32
CA ASP A 9 -10.60 -3.44 -4.90
C ASP A 9 -11.51 -4.62 -5.30
N PHE A 10 -10.96 -5.83 -5.36
CA PHE A 10 -11.69 -6.98 -5.90
C PHE A 10 -12.49 -7.78 -4.87
N ASP A 11 -12.10 -7.74 -3.60
CA ASP A 11 -12.78 -8.43 -2.48
C ASP A 11 -13.08 -7.48 -1.31
N LEU A 12 -13.70 -7.99 -0.25
CA LEU A 12 -14.15 -7.14 0.87
C LEU A 12 -12.99 -6.42 1.58
N PRO A 13 -11.89 -7.08 1.99
CA PRO A 13 -10.78 -6.39 2.64
C PRO A 13 -10.13 -5.34 1.74
N THR A 14 -9.87 -5.67 0.47
CA THR A 14 -9.22 -4.71 -0.44
C THR A 14 -10.12 -3.52 -0.75
N ARG A 15 -11.44 -3.72 -0.93
CA ARG A 15 -12.41 -2.63 -1.06
C ARG A 15 -12.47 -1.76 0.18
N SER A 16 -12.51 -2.38 1.36
CA SER A 16 -12.54 -1.68 2.64
C SER A 16 -11.31 -0.76 2.76
N ALA A 17 -10.10 -1.33 2.69
CA ALA A 17 -8.86 -0.58 2.81
C ALA A 17 -8.69 0.49 1.70
N SER A 18 -8.91 0.12 0.44
CA SER A 18 -8.77 1.05 -0.69
C SER A 18 -9.77 2.19 -0.64
N GLY A 19 -10.98 1.98 -0.12
CA GLY A 19 -11.94 3.07 0.02
C GLY A 19 -11.53 4.09 1.10
N PHE A 20 -10.87 3.67 2.19
CA PHE A 20 -10.25 4.60 3.13
C PHE A 20 -9.07 5.36 2.47
N MET A 21 -8.21 4.67 1.71
CA MET A 21 -7.14 5.34 0.96
C MET A 21 -7.68 6.36 -0.03
N LEU A 22 -8.72 6.00 -0.79
CA LEU A 22 -9.38 6.87 -1.74
C LEU A 22 -9.99 8.10 -1.06
N ARG A 23 -10.57 7.94 0.13
CA ARG A 23 -11.20 9.03 0.86
C ARG A 23 -10.19 10.00 1.48
N TYR A 24 -9.11 9.49 2.07
CA TYR A 24 -8.25 10.28 2.95
C TYR A 24 -6.83 10.52 2.42
N ILE A 25 -6.33 9.67 1.53
CA ILE A 25 -4.95 9.75 1.00
C ILE A 25 -4.93 10.23 -0.45
N ALA A 26 -5.79 9.68 -1.31
CA ALA A 26 -5.83 10.03 -2.73
C ALA A 26 -5.94 11.53 -3.01
N PRO A 27 -6.72 12.35 -2.27
CA PRO A 27 -6.80 13.79 -2.48
C PRO A 27 -5.49 14.55 -2.20
N ARG A 28 -4.51 13.91 -1.54
CA ARG A 28 -3.23 14.51 -1.15
C ARG A 28 -2.08 14.16 -2.08
N VAL A 29 -2.29 13.27 -3.04
CA VAL A 29 -1.22 12.71 -3.88
C VAL A 29 -1.51 12.93 -5.36
N GLU A 30 -0.48 13.36 -6.08
CA GLU A 30 -0.44 13.44 -7.55
C GLU A 30 0.76 12.63 -8.08
N PRO A 31 0.76 12.12 -9.33
CA PRO A 31 -0.35 12.05 -10.30
C PRO A 31 -0.86 10.62 -10.56
N VAL A 32 -0.27 9.58 -9.95
CA VAL A 32 -0.56 8.18 -10.32
C VAL A 32 -1.32 7.44 -9.22
N GLN A 33 -2.64 7.41 -9.39
CA GLN A 33 -3.53 6.49 -8.69
C GLN A 33 -3.76 5.28 -9.59
N LEU A 34 -3.20 4.13 -9.23
CA LEU A 34 -3.59 2.87 -9.82
C LEU A 34 -4.79 2.37 -9.02
N LEU A 35 -5.96 2.31 -9.65
CA LEU A 35 -7.19 1.82 -9.03
C LEU A 35 -7.72 0.61 -9.81
N GLY A 36 -8.15 -0.41 -9.07
CA GLY A 36 -8.76 -1.62 -9.62
C GLY A 36 -7.88 -2.24 -10.70
N VAL A 37 -8.41 -2.40 -11.92
CA VAL A 37 -7.72 -3.08 -13.04
C VAL A 37 -6.32 -2.53 -13.37
N LEU A 38 -6.02 -1.28 -12.99
CA LEU A 38 -4.71 -0.67 -13.19
C LEU A 38 -3.66 -1.11 -12.16
N VAL A 39 -4.07 -1.73 -11.05
CA VAL A 39 -3.16 -2.25 -10.02
C VAL A 39 -2.60 -3.59 -10.47
N ARG A 40 -1.74 -3.53 -11.50
CA ARG A 40 -1.09 -4.67 -12.13
C ARG A 40 0.37 -4.35 -12.42
N ARG A 41 1.15 -5.39 -12.73
CA ARG A 41 2.61 -5.30 -12.93
C ARG A 41 3.03 -4.21 -13.93
N LEU A 42 2.40 -4.15 -15.11
CA LEU A 42 2.82 -3.23 -16.16
C LEU A 42 2.60 -1.75 -15.77
N PRO A 43 1.39 -1.31 -15.36
CA PRO A 43 1.20 0.06 -14.89
C PRO A 43 2.12 0.42 -13.72
N PHE A 44 2.27 -0.48 -12.74
CA PHE A 44 3.17 -0.27 -11.61
C PHE A 44 4.62 -0.07 -12.03
N ARG A 45 5.13 -0.93 -12.93
CA ARG A 45 6.51 -0.83 -13.44
C ARG A 45 6.78 0.49 -14.18
N LEU A 46 5.75 1.08 -14.80
CA LEU A 46 5.86 2.36 -15.50
C LEU A 46 5.84 3.54 -14.53
N SER A 47 5.07 3.44 -13.44
CA SER A 47 4.88 4.55 -12.49
C SER A 47 5.89 4.55 -11.34
N ALA A 48 6.23 3.39 -10.78
CA ALA A 48 7.10 3.26 -9.62
C ALA A 48 8.46 3.97 -9.81
N PRO A 49 9.15 3.89 -10.96
CA PRO A 49 10.42 4.60 -11.14
C PRO A 49 10.32 6.13 -10.99
N GLN A 50 9.14 6.71 -11.21
CA GLN A 50 8.90 8.15 -11.15
C GLN A 50 8.40 8.65 -9.78
N SER A 51 8.21 7.76 -8.80
CA SER A 51 7.75 8.14 -7.47
C SER A 51 8.86 8.24 -6.43
N ASP A 52 8.61 9.01 -5.39
CA ASP A 52 9.39 9.02 -4.15
C ASP A 52 8.77 8.10 -3.11
N ILE A 53 7.44 7.97 -3.15
CA ILE A 53 6.66 7.16 -2.21
C ILE A 53 5.83 6.11 -2.97
N ILE A 54 5.75 4.91 -2.42
CA ILE A 54 4.85 3.85 -2.88
C ILE A 54 3.93 3.47 -1.73
N ILE A 55 2.62 3.60 -1.95
CA ILE A 55 1.58 3.13 -1.04
C ILE A 55 0.80 2.03 -1.76
N GLY A 56 0.78 0.84 -1.19
CA GLY A 56 0.10 -0.33 -1.77
C GLY A 56 -0.96 -0.90 -0.85
N VAL A 57 -2.14 -1.15 -1.40
CA VAL A 57 -3.22 -1.95 -0.81
C VAL A 57 -3.46 -3.16 -1.71
N GLY A 58 -3.40 -4.34 -1.13
CA GLY A 58 -3.60 -5.61 -1.81
C GLY A 58 -3.21 -6.79 -0.92
N HIS A 59 -3.38 -8.00 -1.43
CA HIS A 59 -2.96 -9.20 -0.72
C HIS A 59 -1.46 -9.43 -0.85
N GLY A 60 -0.92 -10.23 0.06
CA GLY A 60 0.48 -10.55 0.09
C GLY A 60 0.75 -11.77 0.95
N ASP A 61 1.96 -12.27 0.78
CA ASP A 61 2.57 -13.33 1.58
C ASP A 61 3.98 -12.86 1.98
N VAL A 62 4.78 -13.73 2.59
CA VAL A 62 6.12 -13.44 3.09
C VAL A 62 7.03 -12.82 2.02
N ASP A 63 6.90 -13.24 0.75
CA ASP A 63 7.79 -12.92 -0.37
C ASP A 63 7.13 -12.11 -1.50
N VAL A 64 5.82 -11.83 -1.44
CA VAL A 64 5.06 -11.24 -2.54
C VAL A 64 4.03 -10.21 -2.10
N PHE A 65 3.94 -9.12 -2.86
CA PHE A 65 2.85 -8.15 -2.82
C PHE A 65 2.07 -8.20 -4.14
N THR A 66 0.75 -8.31 -4.04
CA THR A 66 -0.17 -8.44 -5.16
C THR A 66 -1.12 -7.27 -5.28
N GLY A 67 -1.65 -7.08 -6.49
CA GLY A 67 -2.60 -6.06 -6.87
C GLY A 67 -3.98 -6.64 -7.14
N GLN A 68 -4.64 -6.12 -8.17
CA GLN A 68 -6.00 -6.52 -8.52
C GLN A 68 -6.08 -7.98 -8.95
N ASN A 69 -7.02 -8.72 -8.34
CA ASN A 69 -7.21 -10.16 -8.53
C ASN A 69 -5.88 -10.92 -8.36
N GLU A 70 -5.14 -10.59 -7.29
CA GLU A 70 -3.87 -11.22 -6.92
C GLU A 70 -2.77 -11.14 -7.99
N ALA A 71 -2.87 -10.17 -8.91
CA ALA A 71 -1.82 -9.95 -9.89
C ALA A 71 -0.51 -9.53 -9.20
N VAL A 72 0.54 -10.33 -9.33
CA VAL A 72 1.86 -10.05 -8.73
C VAL A 72 2.40 -8.68 -9.15
N ILE A 73 2.79 -7.86 -8.17
CA ILE A 73 3.36 -6.52 -8.37
C ILE A 73 4.84 -6.49 -8.03
N LEU A 74 5.18 -6.97 -6.84
CA LEU A 74 6.54 -7.10 -6.32
C LEU A 74 6.68 -8.48 -5.70
N GLU A 75 7.72 -9.21 -6.07
CA GLU A 75 8.04 -10.54 -5.55
C GLU A 75 9.56 -10.60 -5.36
N VAL A 76 10.03 -11.26 -4.30
CA VAL A 76 11.45 -11.36 -3.97
C VAL A 76 12.28 -11.79 -5.20
N GLY A 77 13.24 -10.96 -5.59
CA GLY A 77 14.10 -11.20 -6.75
C GLY A 77 13.46 -10.99 -8.13
N GLN A 78 12.16 -10.63 -8.21
CA GLN A 78 11.41 -10.48 -9.46
C GLN A 78 10.96 -9.03 -9.74
N TYR A 79 11.81 -8.05 -9.45
CA TYR A 79 11.59 -6.65 -9.79
C TYR A 79 12.90 -5.92 -10.13
N SER A 80 12.81 -4.80 -10.83
CA SER A 80 13.97 -3.96 -11.12
C SER A 80 14.29 -3.07 -9.91
N PRO A 81 15.56 -2.93 -9.50
CA PRO A 81 15.94 -1.99 -8.44
C PRO A 81 15.50 -0.55 -8.71
N ARG A 82 15.30 -0.16 -9.98
CA ARG A 82 14.77 1.17 -10.35
C ARG A 82 13.36 1.44 -9.82
N GLU A 83 12.60 0.38 -9.54
CA GLU A 83 11.23 0.47 -9.03
C GLU A 83 11.18 0.80 -7.54
N VAL A 84 12.26 0.59 -6.79
CA VAL A 84 12.26 0.69 -5.31
C VAL A 84 13.36 1.56 -4.75
N ARG A 85 14.46 1.76 -5.48
CA ARG A 85 15.63 2.50 -5.00
C ARG A 85 15.30 3.93 -4.60
N GLY A 86 15.68 4.30 -3.38
CA GLY A 86 15.47 5.62 -2.78
C GLY A 86 14.05 5.87 -2.27
N LYS A 87 13.14 4.90 -2.39
CA LYS A 87 11.71 5.13 -2.12
C LYS A 87 11.33 4.78 -0.69
N VAL A 88 10.35 5.51 -0.17
CA VAL A 88 9.62 5.12 1.05
C VAL A 88 8.43 4.27 0.61
N ILE A 89 8.34 3.04 1.12
CA ILE A 89 7.33 2.08 0.69
C ILE A 89 6.45 1.71 1.89
N LYS A 90 5.14 1.90 1.78
CA LYS A 90 4.14 1.41 2.74
C LYS A 90 3.25 0.38 2.05
N LEU A 91 3.24 -0.84 2.56
CA LEU A 91 2.35 -1.90 2.10
C LEU A 91 1.33 -2.22 3.20
N LEU A 92 0.05 -1.99 2.90
CA LEU A 92 -1.06 -2.57 3.64
C LEU A 92 -1.39 -3.91 3.00
N SER A 93 -0.57 -4.90 3.37
CA SER A 93 -0.56 -6.23 2.81
C SER A 93 0.06 -7.21 3.80
N CYS A 94 -0.54 -8.38 3.95
CA CYS A 94 -0.15 -9.37 4.95
C CYS A 94 1.28 -9.86 4.71
N GLN A 95 2.02 -10.03 5.80
CA GLN A 95 3.32 -10.72 5.89
C GLN A 95 4.46 -10.21 4.97
N CYS A 96 4.23 -9.19 4.13
CA CYS A 96 5.25 -8.59 3.27
C CYS A 96 6.45 -8.02 4.05
N GLY A 97 6.36 -7.84 5.37
CA GLY A 97 7.47 -7.42 6.22
C GLY A 97 8.44 -8.55 6.60
N VAL A 98 8.10 -9.82 6.32
CA VAL A 98 8.92 -10.98 6.69
C VAL A 98 10.11 -11.15 5.75
N GLU A 99 9.89 -11.31 4.44
CA GLU A 99 10.99 -11.47 3.46
C GLU A 99 11.02 -10.36 2.41
N LEU A 100 9.87 -9.99 1.84
CA LEU A 100 9.79 -8.96 0.81
C LEU A 100 10.35 -7.62 1.29
N GLY A 101 9.93 -7.13 2.46
CA GLY A 101 10.37 -5.86 3.04
C GLY A 101 11.89 -5.76 3.20
N PRO A 102 12.55 -6.71 3.89
CA PRO A 102 14.01 -6.78 3.92
C PRO A 102 14.66 -6.83 2.54
N ASN A 103 14.09 -7.58 1.59
CA ASN A 103 14.58 -7.65 0.22
C ASN A 103 14.51 -6.30 -0.52
N LEU A 104 13.42 -5.54 -0.33
CA LEU A 104 13.25 -4.20 -0.89
C LEU A 104 14.30 -3.23 -0.34
N VAL A 105 14.56 -3.26 0.96
CA VAL A 105 15.62 -2.46 1.61
C VAL A 105 17.00 -2.84 1.07
N ALA A 106 17.31 -4.14 0.99
CA ALA A 106 18.57 -4.62 0.42
C ALA A 106 18.78 -4.19 -1.04
N ASN A 107 17.70 -3.97 -1.79
CA ASN A 107 17.71 -3.48 -3.17
C ASN A 107 17.64 -1.94 -3.29
N GLY A 108 17.72 -1.23 -2.16
CA GLY A 108 17.95 0.20 -2.10
C GLY A 108 16.74 1.04 -1.76
N ALA A 109 15.61 0.47 -1.32
CA ALA A 109 14.52 1.25 -0.74
C ALA A 109 15.03 2.06 0.47
N ALA A 110 14.58 3.30 0.60
CA ALA A 110 14.99 4.18 1.71
C ALA A 110 14.40 3.70 3.04
N SER A 111 13.14 3.26 3.01
CA SER A 111 12.51 2.56 4.13
C SER A 111 11.30 1.76 3.65
N VAL A 112 10.95 0.72 4.39
CA VAL A 112 9.75 -0.09 4.14
C VAL A 112 8.94 -0.22 5.43
N LEU A 113 7.66 0.10 5.35
CA LEU A 113 6.65 -0.14 6.37
C LEU A 113 5.73 -1.26 5.85
N ALA A 114 5.88 -2.46 6.41
CA ALA A 114 5.09 -3.63 6.02
C ALA A 114 4.80 -4.49 7.25
N TYR A 115 3.81 -5.37 7.16
CA TYR A 115 3.35 -6.19 8.27
C TYR A 115 4.12 -7.51 8.32
N VAL A 116 4.56 -7.93 9.50
CA VAL A 116 5.23 -9.24 9.72
C VAL A 116 4.25 -10.38 10.07
N ALA A 117 2.97 -10.04 10.16
CA ALA A 117 1.86 -10.94 10.46
C ALA A 117 0.63 -10.49 9.66
N ASP A 118 -0.45 -11.25 9.75
CA ASP A 118 -1.72 -10.88 9.13
C ASP A 118 -2.29 -9.61 9.75
N TYR A 119 -2.76 -8.72 8.89
CA TYR A 119 -3.50 -7.53 9.31
C TYR A 119 -5.00 -7.79 9.12
N VAL A 120 -5.71 -8.02 10.22
CA VAL A 120 -7.13 -8.41 10.20
C VAL A 120 -7.96 -7.35 10.90
N TRP A 121 -9.11 -7.03 10.32
CA TRP A 121 -10.10 -6.13 10.92
C TRP A 121 -11.52 -6.62 10.60
N VAL A 122 -12.47 -6.17 11.41
CA VAL A 122 -13.90 -6.40 11.18
C VAL A 122 -14.40 -5.30 10.25
N MET A 123 -15.25 -5.68 9.29
CA MET A 123 -15.86 -4.77 8.34
C MET A 123 -17.31 -5.18 8.06
N ASP A 124 -18.16 -4.20 7.82
CA ASP A 124 -19.54 -4.39 7.39
C ASP A 124 -19.59 -4.52 5.85
N ALA A 125 -20.03 -5.70 5.39
CA ALA A 125 -20.16 -5.98 3.96
C ALA A 125 -21.20 -5.10 3.27
N ASP A 126 -22.21 -4.61 3.99
CA ASP A 126 -23.23 -3.71 3.45
C ASP A 126 -22.66 -2.32 3.14
N LEU A 127 -21.52 -1.97 3.77
CA LEU A 127 -20.80 -0.72 3.53
C LEU A 127 -19.70 -0.85 2.47
N ALA A 128 -19.63 -1.95 1.72
CA ALA A 128 -18.57 -2.17 0.73
C ALA A 128 -18.48 -1.09 -0.38
N SER A 129 -19.57 -0.35 -0.65
CA SER A 129 -19.58 0.77 -1.61
C SER A 129 -19.23 2.13 -0.97
N THR A 130 -19.31 2.23 0.36
CA THR A 130 -18.96 3.42 1.15
C THR A 130 -18.16 3.02 2.39
N PRO A 131 -17.02 2.31 2.24
CA PRO A 131 -16.32 1.68 3.36
C PRO A 131 -15.80 2.68 4.40
N TRP A 132 -15.52 3.93 4.00
CA TRP A 132 -15.13 5.00 4.93
C TRP A 132 -16.22 5.40 5.93
N ALA A 133 -17.47 4.95 5.72
CA ALA A 133 -18.57 5.13 6.67
C ALA A 133 -18.64 4.03 7.73
N ASP A 134 -17.82 2.98 7.61
CA ASP A 134 -17.75 1.89 8.57
C ASP A 134 -16.94 2.31 9.80
N GLU A 135 -17.65 2.67 10.87
CA GLU A 135 -17.05 3.07 12.15
C GLU A 135 -16.24 1.94 12.80
N ILE A 136 -16.61 0.67 12.56
CA ILE A 136 -15.90 -0.49 13.11
C ILE A 136 -14.57 -0.64 12.37
N ALA A 137 -14.59 -0.69 11.04
CA ALA A 137 -13.36 -0.78 10.24
C ALA A 137 -12.44 0.44 10.46
N ALA A 138 -13.02 1.64 10.68
CA ALA A 138 -12.28 2.85 10.97
C ALA A 138 -11.36 2.73 12.19
N THR A 139 -11.75 1.96 13.23
CA THR A 139 -10.90 1.73 14.41
C THR A 139 -9.55 1.09 14.05
N SER A 140 -9.51 0.32 12.97
CA SER A 140 -8.30 -0.33 12.47
C SER A 140 -7.65 0.46 11.33
N LEU A 141 -8.43 1.05 10.42
CA LEU A 141 -7.89 1.68 9.22
C LEU A 141 -7.45 3.13 9.44
N MET A 142 -8.12 3.90 10.33
CA MET A 142 -7.73 5.29 10.57
C MET A 142 -6.30 5.45 11.13
N PRO A 143 -5.80 4.60 12.06
CA PRO A 143 -4.39 4.67 12.44
C PRO A 143 -3.41 4.47 11.27
N VAL A 144 -3.78 3.65 10.28
CA VAL A 144 -2.98 3.49 9.05
C VAL A 144 -3.01 4.78 8.21
N ILE A 145 -4.20 5.39 8.10
CA ILE A 145 -4.39 6.68 7.42
C ILE A 145 -3.59 7.80 8.10
N ASP A 146 -3.59 7.85 9.43
CA ASP A 146 -2.85 8.86 10.19
C ASP A 146 -1.33 8.72 9.99
N GLY A 147 -0.82 7.48 10.02
CA GLY A 147 0.58 7.21 9.71
C GLY A 147 0.96 7.58 8.27
N LEU A 148 0.07 7.31 7.30
CA LEU A 148 0.29 7.74 5.91
C LEU A 148 0.27 9.26 5.76
N ASN A 149 -0.66 9.96 6.43
CA ASN A 149 -0.70 11.42 6.45
C ASN A 149 0.58 12.02 7.05
N ALA A 150 1.06 11.44 8.15
CA ALA A 150 2.35 11.79 8.75
C ALA A 150 3.52 11.65 7.77
N LEU A 151 3.60 10.54 7.02
CA LEU A 151 4.62 10.35 5.98
C LEU A 151 4.51 11.41 4.88
N LEU A 152 3.29 11.72 4.42
CA LEU A 152 3.05 12.73 3.40
C LEU A 152 3.38 14.15 3.88
N ASP A 153 3.32 14.40 5.19
CA ASP A 153 3.78 15.64 5.84
C ASP A 153 5.31 15.71 6.00
N GLY A 154 6.04 14.70 5.50
CA GLY A 154 7.50 14.67 5.50
C GLY A 154 8.11 14.08 6.78
N LYS A 155 7.30 13.49 7.66
CA LYS A 155 7.82 12.75 8.82
C LYS A 155 8.55 11.49 8.34
N THR A 156 9.56 11.07 9.11
CA THR A 156 10.25 9.80 8.87
C THR A 156 9.34 8.60 9.13
N ALA A 157 9.71 7.44 8.60
CA ALA A 157 8.99 6.18 8.87
C ALA A 157 8.82 5.88 10.37
N ARG A 158 9.81 6.25 11.20
CA ARG A 158 9.74 6.08 12.64
C ARG A 158 8.74 7.05 13.28
N GLU A 159 8.76 8.31 12.89
CA GLU A 159 7.84 9.33 13.42
C GLU A 159 6.39 9.11 12.98
N ALA A 160 6.18 8.48 11.82
CA ALA A 160 4.85 8.17 11.31
C ALA A 160 4.16 6.99 12.03
N LEU A 161 4.90 6.22 12.84
CA LEU A 161 4.39 5.05 13.57
C LEU A 161 4.27 5.28 15.09
N ASN A 162 4.61 6.47 15.59
CA ASN A 162 4.50 6.86 17.00
C ASN A 162 3.45 7.95 17.18
#